data_AF-A0A0B7BTU6-F1
#
_entry.id   AF-A0A0B7BTU6-F1
#
_cell.length_a   1.000
_cell.length_b   1.000
_cell.length_c   1.000
_cell.angle_alpha   90.00
_cell.angle_beta   90.00
_cell.angle_gamma   90.00
#
_symmetry.space_group_name_H-M   'P 1'
#
loop_
_entity.id
_entity.type
_entity.pdbx_description
1 polymer ?
#
loop_
_entity_poly.entity_id
_entity_poly.type
_entity_poly.pdbx_seq_one_letter_code
_entity_poly.pdbx_strand_id
1 'polypeptide(L)'
;CDFEVQFEVLHNALHSWLGGHAKYSLATLDYTAFDPVFFLHHANTDRIWAIWQELQRYRNLPYNEADCAINLMKTPLKPFGDADNKDKITQKYSRPGDTFDYRNTFHYEYDNLEFNHQTIPQLENLIHRHQKQGRVFAGFLIHNIGVSADVVIFVCVPIGSNGRRNCDHKAGVFSVLGGETEMPFQFDRLYRHDISKTVKELGLSLDNAANFQLKVEIHAANGSYLDHHILPDPSIIFVPGTEEVEEHNGHVSSYLVRKNVEAMSPLESYHLVTAMIALQADSSADGYQSIASFHAVPPLCPSPTASERYACCIHGTASFLQWHRL
;
A
#
# COMPACT_ATOMS: atom_id res chain seq x y z
N CYS A 1 -1.37 6.17 8.34
CA CYS A 1 -1.76 7.31 7.49
C CYS A 1 -1.75 6.93 6.02
N ASP A 2 -0.74 6.25 5.47
CA ASP A 2 -0.79 5.78 4.06
C ASP A 2 -2.05 4.95 3.74
N PHE A 3 -2.47 4.07 4.67
CA PHE A 3 -3.73 3.33 4.54
C PHE A 3 -4.94 4.26 4.43
N GLU A 4 -5.01 5.29 5.27
CA GLU A 4 -6.16 6.18 5.36
C GLU A 4 -6.31 7.05 4.10
N VAL A 5 -5.24 7.66 3.58
CA VAL A 5 -5.26 8.39 2.30
C VAL A 5 -5.77 7.51 1.15
N GLN A 6 -5.25 6.28 1.04
CA GLN A 6 -5.71 5.36 -0.02
C GLN A 6 -7.17 4.95 0.17
N PHE A 7 -7.57 4.79 1.43
CA PHE A 7 -8.89 4.29 1.79
C PHE A 7 -9.98 5.36 1.65
N GLU A 8 -9.71 6.61 2.04
CA GLU A 8 -10.64 7.73 1.87
C GLU A 8 -10.92 7.99 0.38
N VAL A 9 -9.88 7.98 -0.46
CA VAL A 9 -10.06 8.18 -1.91
C VAL A 9 -10.84 7.03 -2.55
N LEU A 10 -10.65 5.78 -2.07
CA LEU A 10 -11.48 4.65 -2.50
C LEU A 10 -12.95 4.82 -2.06
N HIS A 11 -13.15 5.25 -0.82
CA HIS A 11 -14.47 5.56 -0.26
C HIS A 11 -15.21 6.61 -1.10
N ASN A 12 -14.51 7.66 -1.53
CA ASN A 12 -15.06 8.77 -2.33
C ASN A 12 -15.56 8.31 -3.71
N ALA A 13 -15.00 7.25 -4.27
CA ALA A 13 -15.42 6.73 -5.57
C ALA A 13 -16.89 6.27 -5.57
N LEU A 14 -17.34 5.60 -4.52
CA LEU A 14 -18.74 5.15 -4.43
C LEU A 14 -19.72 6.30 -4.24
N HIS A 15 -19.32 7.34 -3.52
CA HIS A 15 -20.09 8.58 -3.44
C HIS A 15 -20.34 9.17 -4.83
N SER A 16 -19.27 9.35 -5.61
CA SER A 16 -19.34 9.88 -6.97
C SER A 16 -20.21 9.00 -7.87
N TRP A 17 -19.95 7.69 -7.90
CA TRP A 17 -20.64 6.78 -8.84
C TRP A 17 -22.12 6.61 -8.55
N LEU A 18 -22.52 6.56 -7.27
CA LEU A 18 -23.93 6.39 -6.90
C LEU A 18 -24.72 7.69 -7.00
N GLY A 19 -24.11 8.83 -6.64
CA GLY A 19 -24.79 10.12 -6.71
C GLY A 19 -24.83 10.73 -8.12
N GLY A 20 -23.87 10.36 -8.98
CA GLY A 20 -23.77 10.84 -10.34
C GLY A 20 -23.70 12.37 -10.40
N HIS A 21 -24.50 12.96 -11.29
CA HIS A 21 -24.45 14.40 -11.57
C HIS A 21 -25.45 15.26 -10.79
N ALA A 22 -26.21 14.66 -9.86
CA ALA A 22 -27.27 15.35 -9.15
C ALA A 22 -26.71 16.17 -7.97
N LYS A 23 -27.18 17.43 -7.82
CA LYS A 23 -26.77 18.33 -6.73
C LYS A 23 -27.14 17.79 -5.34
N TYR A 24 -28.30 17.16 -5.20
CA TYR A 24 -28.78 16.63 -3.92
C TYR A 24 -28.63 15.11 -3.93
N SER A 25 -27.40 14.62 -3.78
CA SER A 25 -27.09 13.21 -3.96
C SER A 25 -25.90 12.75 -3.12
N LEU A 26 -25.59 11.45 -3.20
CA LEU A 26 -24.38 10.88 -2.62
C LEU A 26 -23.08 11.48 -3.17
N ALA A 27 -23.10 12.12 -4.34
CA ALA A 27 -21.91 12.66 -4.99
C ALA A 27 -21.50 14.03 -4.43
N THR A 28 -22.29 14.63 -3.54
CA THR A 28 -22.01 15.96 -2.97
C THR A 28 -21.86 15.87 -1.45
N LEU A 29 -20.76 16.41 -0.90
CA LEU A 29 -20.48 16.34 0.53
C LEU A 29 -21.62 16.93 1.38
N ASP A 30 -22.20 18.04 0.94
CA ASP A 30 -23.22 18.78 1.70
C ASP A 30 -24.53 17.99 1.88
N TYR A 31 -24.84 17.08 0.94
CA TYR A 31 -26.12 16.36 0.90
C TYR A 31 -26.00 14.84 1.02
N THR A 32 -24.80 14.29 0.96
CA THR A 32 -24.61 12.84 0.88
C THR A 32 -25.21 12.09 2.07
N ALA A 33 -25.26 12.68 3.26
CA ALA A 33 -25.78 12.02 4.46
C ALA A 33 -27.32 11.85 4.47
N PHE A 34 -28.05 12.55 3.58
CA PHE A 34 -29.52 12.48 3.53
C PHE A 34 -30.05 11.28 2.76
N ASP A 35 -29.20 10.59 1.99
CA ASP A 35 -29.54 9.32 1.35
C ASP A 35 -29.24 8.15 2.30
N PRO A 36 -30.20 7.27 2.64
CA PRO A 36 -29.96 6.12 3.52
C PRO A 36 -28.83 5.19 3.09
N VAL A 37 -28.50 5.16 1.79
CA VAL A 37 -27.36 4.39 1.27
C VAL A 37 -26.04 4.88 1.90
N PHE A 38 -25.96 6.13 2.35
CA PHE A 38 -24.81 6.67 3.08
C PHE A 38 -24.38 5.76 4.23
N PHE A 39 -25.34 5.36 5.08
CA PHE A 39 -25.04 4.53 6.24
C PHE A 39 -24.60 3.12 5.84
N LEU A 40 -25.22 2.55 4.79
CA LEU A 40 -24.85 1.22 4.29
C LEU A 40 -23.44 1.20 3.69
N HIS A 41 -23.10 2.24 2.93
CA HIS A 41 -21.76 2.44 2.39
C HIS A 41 -20.73 2.59 3.53
N HIS A 42 -21.02 3.45 4.51
CA HIS A 42 -20.12 3.69 5.65
C HIS A 42 -19.98 2.49 6.58
N ALA A 43 -21.02 1.66 6.74
CA ALA A 43 -20.92 0.40 7.48
C ALA A 43 -19.92 -0.57 6.81
N ASN A 44 -19.86 -0.59 5.47
CA ASN A 44 -18.86 -1.37 4.75
C ASN A 44 -17.48 -0.71 4.77
N THR A 45 -17.40 0.62 4.74
CA THR A 45 -16.14 1.36 4.96
C THR A 45 -15.54 0.99 6.32
N ASP A 46 -16.34 1.08 7.38
CA ASP A 46 -15.93 0.69 8.73
C ASP A 46 -15.52 -0.80 8.79
N ARG A 47 -16.23 -1.69 8.08
CA ARG A 47 -15.85 -3.10 7.97
C ARG A 47 -14.47 -3.30 7.35
N ILE A 48 -14.14 -2.56 6.28
CA ILE A 48 -12.82 -2.63 5.64
C ILE A 48 -11.73 -2.14 6.60
N TRP A 49 -12.02 -1.11 7.41
CA TRP A 49 -11.08 -0.68 8.45
C TRP A 49 -10.88 -1.76 9.51
N ALA A 50 -11.93 -2.44 9.97
CA ALA A 50 -11.83 -3.58 10.89
C ALA A 50 -11.00 -4.73 10.29
N ILE A 51 -11.17 -5.04 8.99
CA ILE A 51 -10.33 -6.01 8.27
C ILE A 51 -8.86 -5.58 8.27
N TRP A 52 -8.59 -4.29 8.04
CA TRP A 52 -7.23 -3.75 8.10
C TRP A 52 -6.63 -3.90 9.50
N GLN A 53 -7.38 -3.61 10.57
CA GLN A 53 -6.89 -3.81 11.95
C GLN A 53 -6.53 -5.28 12.21
N GLU A 54 -7.35 -6.23 11.74
CA GLU A 54 -7.04 -7.66 11.84
C GLU A 54 -5.81 -8.08 11.04
N LEU A 55 -5.60 -7.48 9.87
CA LEU A 55 -4.39 -7.68 9.08
C LEU A 55 -3.14 -7.16 9.81
N GLN A 56 -3.24 -5.99 10.46
CA GLN A 56 -2.18 -5.45 11.30
C GLN A 56 -1.89 -6.36 12.50
N ARG A 57 -2.93 -6.89 13.15
CA ARG A 57 -2.81 -7.88 14.22
C ARG A 57 -2.09 -9.15 13.74
N TYR A 58 -2.45 -9.67 12.57
CA TYR A 58 -1.78 -10.83 11.96
C TYR A 58 -0.29 -10.56 11.66
N ARG A 59 0.05 -9.32 11.28
CA ARG A 59 1.43 -8.86 11.06
C ARG A 59 2.24 -8.60 12.34
N ASN A 60 1.64 -8.77 13.52
CA ASN A 60 2.21 -8.37 14.81
C ASN A 60 2.56 -6.86 14.88
N LEU A 61 1.76 -6.02 14.22
CA LEU A 61 1.88 -4.57 14.27
C LEU A 61 0.79 -3.97 15.17
N PRO A 62 0.99 -2.74 15.67
CA PRO A 62 -0.08 -2.01 16.34
C PRO A 62 -1.33 -1.87 15.45
N TYR A 63 -2.50 -2.15 16.02
CA TYR A 63 -3.79 -2.15 15.32
C TYR A 63 -4.90 -1.37 16.05
N ASN A 64 -4.71 -1.10 17.35
CA ASN A 64 -5.63 -0.31 18.18
C ASN A 64 -5.06 1.07 18.54
N GLU A 65 -4.11 1.54 17.75
CA GLU A 65 -3.46 2.84 17.91
C GLU A 65 -2.94 3.35 16.57
N ALA A 66 -2.54 4.62 16.52
CA ALA A 66 -1.93 5.23 15.35
C ALA A 66 -0.66 6.01 15.73
N ASP A 67 0.43 5.68 15.05
CA ASP A 67 1.71 6.39 15.15
C ASP A 67 1.75 7.70 14.35
N CYS A 68 0.67 8.02 13.62
CA CYS A 68 0.57 9.19 12.78
C CYS A 68 -0.59 10.08 13.21
N ALA A 69 -0.54 11.37 12.87
CA ALA A 69 -1.55 12.37 13.24
C ALA A 69 -1.90 12.39 14.75
N ILE A 70 -0.92 12.14 15.63
CA ILE A 70 -1.11 11.93 17.08
C ILE A 70 -1.89 13.06 17.77
N ASN A 71 -1.71 14.30 17.32
CA ASN A 71 -2.43 15.46 17.86
C ASN A 71 -3.92 15.42 17.52
N LEU A 72 -4.28 14.96 16.32
CA LEU A 72 -5.68 14.82 15.89
C LEU A 72 -6.36 13.69 16.67
N MET A 73 -5.66 12.60 16.95
CA MET A 73 -6.19 11.44 17.69
C MET A 73 -6.69 11.77 19.11
N LYS A 74 -6.23 12.88 19.69
CA LYS A 74 -6.58 13.32 21.05
C LYS A 74 -7.70 14.36 21.09
N THR A 75 -8.04 14.95 19.96
CA THR A 75 -9.04 16.03 19.88
C THR A 75 -10.42 15.43 19.65
N PRO A 76 -11.43 15.72 20.50
CA PRO A 76 -12.80 15.25 20.26
C PRO A 76 -13.32 15.67 18.89
N LEU A 77 -13.89 14.71 18.16
CA LEU A 77 -14.55 14.92 16.88
C LEU A 77 -15.81 15.74 17.08
N LYS A 78 -15.97 16.81 16.31
CA LYS A 78 -17.25 17.51 16.20
C LYS A 78 -18.14 16.80 15.17
N PRO A 79 -19.46 16.75 15.38
CA PRO A 79 -20.22 17.31 16.51
C PRO A 79 -20.29 16.37 17.74
N PHE A 80 -19.62 15.22 17.72
CA PHE A 80 -19.79 14.17 18.74
C PHE A 80 -19.39 14.61 20.15
N GLY A 81 -18.30 15.37 20.28
CA GLY A 81 -17.82 15.90 21.56
C GLY A 81 -18.61 17.10 22.10
N ASP A 82 -19.57 17.65 21.34
CA ASP A 82 -20.33 18.83 21.73
C ASP A 82 -21.45 18.47 22.74
N ALA A 83 -21.87 19.45 23.55
CA ALA A 83 -22.94 19.27 24.55
C ALA A 83 -24.33 19.01 23.93
N ASP A 84 -24.49 19.35 22.66
CA ASP A 84 -25.73 19.14 21.91
C ASP A 84 -25.91 17.68 21.48
N ASN A 85 -24.83 16.89 21.39
CA ASN A 85 -24.93 15.46 21.20
C ASN A 85 -25.56 14.81 22.44
N LYS A 86 -26.75 14.22 22.27
CA LYS A 86 -27.50 13.58 23.36
C LYS A 86 -27.19 12.09 23.51
N ASP A 87 -26.48 11.50 22.55
CA ASP A 87 -26.05 10.13 22.64
C ASP A 87 -24.81 10.01 23.55
N LYS A 88 -24.97 9.31 24.67
CA LYS A 88 -23.94 9.21 25.72
C LYS A 88 -22.71 8.44 25.26
N ILE A 89 -22.87 7.47 24.35
CA ILE A 89 -21.76 6.60 23.92
C ILE A 89 -20.85 7.41 22.98
N THR A 90 -21.42 7.99 21.94
CA THR A 90 -20.67 8.79 20.95
C THR A 90 -20.10 10.07 21.57
N GLN A 91 -20.76 10.67 22.56
CA GLN A 91 -20.20 11.80 23.30
C GLN A 91 -19.00 11.41 24.16
N LYS A 92 -19.12 10.29 24.90
CA LYS A 92 -18.05 9.77 25.76
C LYS A 92 -16.83 9.35 24.96
N TYR A 93 -17.03 8.69 23.83
CA TYR A 93 -15.99 8.14 22.96
C TYR A 93 -15.84 8.98 21.68
N SER A 94 -15.78 10.30 21.87
CA SER A 94 -15.74 11.27 20.77
C SER A 94 -14.32 11.52 20.23
N ARG A 95 -13.25 11.07 20.90
CA ARG A 95 -11.89 11.22 20.38
C ARG A 95 -11.61 10.09 19.40
N PRO A 96 -10.89 10.32 18.29
CA PRO A 96 -10.56 9.25 17.35
C PRO A 96 -9.80 8.10 18.01
N GLY A 97 -8.91 8.39 18.97
CA GLY A 97 -8.21 7.35 19.72
C GLY A 97 -9.12 6.40 20.51
N ASP A 98 -10.33 6.83 20.85
CA ASP A 98 -11.31 5.98 21.56
C ASP A 98 -12.02 4.99 20.62
N THR A 99 -11.95 5.19 19.30
CA THR A 99 -12.77 4.44 18.33
C THR A 99 -12.12 3.17 17.78
N PHE A 100 -10.81 2.98 18.01
CA PHE A 100 -10.06 1.84 17.49
C PHE A 100 -10.59 0.49 17.99
N ASP A 101 -10.89 0.38 19.30
CA ASP A 101 -11.48 -0.84 19.87
C ASP A 101 -13.01 -0.76 19.78
N TYR A 102 -13.50 -0.86 18.56
CA TYR A 102 -14.92 -0.67 18.24
C TYR A 102 -15.83 -1.69 18.95
N ARG A 103 -15.36 -2.93 19.17
CA ARG A 103 -16.13 -3.99 19.83
C ARG A 103 -16.39 -3.67 21.29
N ASN A 104 -15.36 -3.28 22.03
CA ASN A 104 -15.50 -2.99 23.46
C ASN A 104 -16.10 -1.59 23.71
N THR A 105 -15.94 -0.67 22.77
CA THR A 105 -16.40 0.72 22.90
C THR A 105 -17.85 0.91 22.44
N PHE A 106 -18.21 0.34 21.28
CA PHE A 106 -19.50 0.55 20.62
C PHE A 106 -20.37 -0.72 20.59
N HIS A 107 -19.87 -1.86 21.07
CA HIS A 107 -20.64 -3.09 21.25
C HIS A 107 -21.27 -3.65 19.97
N TYR A 108 -20.56 -3.57 18.85
CA TYR A 108 -20.93 -4.26 17.61
C TYR A 108 -19.78 -5.12 17.09
N GLU A 109 -20.12 -6.10 16.24
CA GLU A 109 -19.18 -6.90 15.50
C GLU A 109 -19.71 -7.17 14.09
N TYR A 110 -18.80 -7.57 13.19
CA TYR A 110 -19.16 -8.06 11.86
C TYR A 110 -19.29 -9.57 11.90
N ASP A 111 -20.23 -10.09 11.13
CA ASP A 111 -20.47 -11.52 10.95
C ASP A 111 -19.19 -12.26 10.49
N ASN A 112 -18.41 -11.64 9.61
CA ASN A 112 -17.10 -12.10 9.20
C ASN A 112 -16.20 -10.93 8.77
N LEU A 113 -14.89 -11.15 8.88
CA LEU A 113 -13.84 -10.22 8.42
C LEU A 113 -13.08 -10.78 7.21
N GLU A 114 -13.76 -11.57 6.38
CA GLU A 114 -13.20 -12.02 5.11
C GLU A 114 -13.27 -10.91 4.06
N PHE A 115 -12.23 -10.79 3.25
CA PHE A 115 -12.23 -9.85 2.13
C PHE A 115 -12.30 -10.63 0.82
N ASN A 116 -13.40 -10.50 0.07
CA ASN A 116 -13.60 -11.22 -1.20
C ASN A 116 -13.37 -12.75 -1.07
N HIS A 117 -13.98 -13.37 -0.06
CA HIS A 117 -13.82 -14.79 0.29
C HIS A 117 -12.38 -15.20 0.67
N GLN A 118 -11.56 -14.24 1.10
CA GLN A 118 -10.23 -14.50 1.63
C GLN A 118 -10.21 -14.25 3.13
N THR A 119 -9.80 -15.27 3.86
CA THR A 119 -9.38 -15.13 5.27
C THR A 119 -8.18 -14.18 5.38
N ILE A 120 -7.92 -13.64 6.58
CA ILE A 120 -6.79 -12.73 6.82
C ILE A 120 -5.43 -13.32 6.34
N PRO A 121 -5.07 -14.59 6.61
CA PRO A 121 -3.84 -15.17 6.08
C PRO A 121 -3.82 -15.29 4.54
N GLN A 122 -4.96 -15.57 3.91
CA GLN A 122 -5.05 -15.65 2.45
C GLN A 122 -4.92 -14.27 1.80
N LEU A 123 -5.53 -13.25 2.41
CA LEU A 123 -5.41 -11.86 2.00
C LEU A 123 -3.96 -11.38 2.11
N GLU A 124 -3.27 -11.69 3.22
CA GLU A 124 -1.86 -11.33 3.38
C GLU A 124 -0.98 -12.01 2.30
N ASN A 125 -1.22 -13.29 2.03
CA ASN A 125 -0.54 -14.00 0.95
C ASN A 125 -0.85 -13.42 -0.45
N LEU A 126 -2.06 -12.89 -0.68
CA LEU A 126 -2.39 -12.19 -1.91
C LEU A 126 -1.60 -10.87 -2.02
N ILE A 127 -1.55 -10.09 -0.94
CA ILE A 127 -0.82 -8.82 -0.88
C ILE A 127 0.67 -9.08 -1.14
N HIS A 128 1.28 -10.07 -0.50
CA HIS A 128 2.67 -10.45 -0.76
C HIS A 128 2.90 -10.84 -2.22
N ARG A 129 2.01 -11.63 -2.83
CA ARG A 129 2.11 -11.96 -4.26
C ARG A 129 2.07 -10.72 -5.15
N HIS A 130 1.24 -9.73 -4.83
CA HIS A 130 1.18 -8.46 -5.56
C HIS A 130 2.44 -7.60 -5.35
N GLN A 131 3.11 -7.74 -4.21
CA GLN A 131 4.34 -7.04 -3.89
C GLN A 131 5.59 -7.68 -4.51
N LYS A 132 5.51 -8.92 -5.03
CA LYS A 132 6.67 -9.60 -5.65
C LYS A 132 7.17 -8.93 -6.91
N GLN A 133 6.29 -8.25 -7.66
CA GLN A 133 6.64 -7.60 -8.92
C GLN A 133 6.71 -6.09 -8.76
N GLY A 134 7.63 -5.46 -9.49
CA GLY A 134 7.71 -4.02 -9.60
C GLY A 134 6.39 -3.42 -10.09
N ARG A 135 6.06 -2.25 -9.53
CA ARG A 135 4.85 -1.48 -9.86
C ARG A 135 5.19 -0.02 -10.02
N VAL A 136 4.46 0.65 -10.90
CA VAL A 136 4.55 2.08 -11.11
C VAL A 136 3.22 2.74 -10.78
N PHE A 137 3.29 3.83 -10.04
CA PHE A 137 2.14 4.57 -9.53
C PHE A 137 2.16 6.01 -10.03
N ALA A 138 0.99 6.54 -10.30
CA ALA A 138 0.76 7.98 -10.35
C ALA A 138 0.47 8.47 -8.92
N GLY A 139 1.31 9.37 -8.41
CA GLY A 139 1.21 9.94 -7.06
C GLY A 139 0.59 11.34 -7.07
N PHE A 140 -0.50 11.53 -6.34
CA PHE A 140 -1.27 12.79 -6.29
C PHE A 140 -1.24 13.40 -4.90
N LEU A 141 -0.91 14.69 -4.82
CA LEU A 141 -1.08 15.48 -3.61
C LEU A 141 -2.48 16.11 -3.63
N ILE A 142 -3.42 15.54 -2.88
CA ILE A 142 -4.81 15.97 -2.91
C ILE A 142 -5.07 16.98 -1.78
N HIS A 143 -5.78 18.04 -2.11
CA HIS A 143 -6.36 18.99 -1.18
C HIS A 143 -7.81 19.29 -1.57
N ASN A 144 -8.48 20.04 -0.71
CA ASN A 144 -9.87 20.43 -0.89
C ASN A 144 -10.07 21.25 -2.20
N ILE A 145 -11.18 21.02 -2.92
CA ILE A 145 -11.47 21.61 -4.25
C ILE A 145 -12.66 22.59 -4.19
N GLY A 146 -13.54 22.44 -3.19
CA GLY A 146 -14.80 23.19 -3.04
C GLY A 146 -16.00 22.56 -3.74
N VAL A 147 -15.77 21.50 -4.52
CA VAL A 147 -16.81 20.69 -5.17
C VAL A 147 -16.27 19.28 -5.37
N SER A 148 -17.15 18.28 -5.34
CA SER A 148 -16.77 16.93 -5.74
C SER A 148 -16.34 16.86 -7.19
N ALA A 149 -15.28 16.09 -7.47
CA ALA A 149 -14.75 15.92 -8.80
C ALA A 149 -14.15 14.52 -9.02
N ASP A 150 -14.28 14.02 -10.24
CA ASP A 150 -13.59 12.84 -10.74
C ASP A 150 -12.33 13.25 -11.48
N VAL A 151 -11.21 12.64 -11.10
CA VAL A 151 -9.89 12.85 -11.66
C VAL A 151 -9.54 11.66 -12.55
N VAL A 152 -9.51 11.88 -13.87
CA VAL A 152 -9.21 10.86 -14.86
C VAL A 152 -7.74 10.92 -15.25
N ILE A 153 -7.06 9.78 -15.17
CA ILE A 153 -5.63 9.65 -15.39
C ILE A 153 -5.40 9.04 -16.77
N PHE A 154 -4.54 9.68 -17.56
CA PHE A 154 -4.11 9.20 -18.87
C PHE A 154 -2.59 9.08 -18.93
N VAL A 155 -2.10 8.05 -19.63
CA VAL A 155 -0.68 7.86 -19.94
C VAL A 155 -0.42 8.39 -21.34
N CYS A 156 0.53 9.32 -21.44
CA CYS A 156 0.96 9.98 -22.66
C CYS A 156 2.28 9.41 -23.16
N VAL A 157 2.29 8.79 -24.34
CA VAL A 157 3.50 8.24 -24.98
C VAL A 157 3.93 9.06 -26.19
N PRO A 158 5.23 9.26 -26.43
CA PRO A 158 5.71 10.00 -27.60
C PRO A 158 5.38 9.28 -28.92
N ILE A 159 4.92 10.03 -29.93
CA ILE A 159 4.66 9.57 -31.30
C ILE A 159 5.67 10.25 -32.24
N GLY A 160 6.54 9.44 -32.85
CA GLY A 160 7.51 9.91 -33.85
C GLY A 160 8.54 10.91 -33.29
N SER A 161 9.24 11.62 -34.17
CA SER A 161 10.35 12.53 -33.81
C SER A 161 9.94 13.99 -33.57
N ASN A 162 8.65 14.33 -33.70
CA ASN A 162 8.19 15.72 -33.72
C ASN A 162 7.63 16.20 -32.36
N GLY A 163 7.92 15.49 -31.26
CA GLY A 163 7.44 15.85 -29.92
C GLY A 163 5.93 15.69 -29.71
N ARG A 164 5.19 15.13 -30.67
CA ARG A 164 3.76 14.81 -30.52
C ARG A 164 3.61 13.64 -29.55
N ARG A 165 2.53 13.61 -28.78
CA ARG A 165 2.23 12.54 -27.82
C ARG A 165 0.84 11.96 -28.07
N ASN A 166 0.70 10.65 -27.90
CA ASN A 166 -0.58 9.97 -27.80
C ASN A 166 -0.98 9.95 -26.33
N CYS A 167 -2.10 10.59 -25.98
CA CYS A 167 -2.59 10.66 -24.60
C CYS A 167 -3.93 9.94 -24.42
N ASP A 168 -4.32 9.07 -25.37
CA ASP A 168 -5.62 8.39 -25.36
C ASP A 168 -5.60 7.07 -24.57
N HIS A 169 -4.69 6.94 -23.61
CA HIS A 169 -4.49 5.72 -22.81
C HIS A 169 -4.96 5.94 -21.39
N LYS A 170 -6.25 5.73 -21.14
CA LYS A 170 -6.83 5.86 -19.79
C LYS A 170 -6.19 4.82 -18.85
N ALA A 171 -5.56 5.31 -17.79
CA ALA A 171 -4.93 4.50 -16.76
C ALA A 171 -5.80 4.31 -15.53
N GLY A 172 -6.72 5.24 -15.26
CA GLY A 172 -7.57 5.13 -14.09
C GLY A 172 -8.48 6.33 -13.88
N VAL A 173 -9.25 6.25 -12.80
CA VAL A 173 -10.07 7.35 -12.27
C VAL A 173 -10.11 7.22 -10.76
N PHE A 174 -10.10 8.36 -10.07
CA PHE A 174 -10.41 8.45 -8.65
C PHE A 174 -11.27 9.68 -8.39
N SER A 175 -11.94 9.73 -7.24
CA SER A 175 -12.86 10.80 -6.90
C SER A 175 -12.39 11.56 -5.67
N VAL A 176 -12.53 12.88 -5.69
CA VAL A 176 -12.37 13.77 -4.54
C VAL A 176 -13.77 14.23 -4.17
N LEU A 177 -14.21 13.91 -2.96
CA LEU A 177 -15.51 14.34 -2.44
C LEU A 177 -15.36 15.74 -1.84
N GLY A 178 -16.28 16.64 -2.18
CA GLY A 178 -16.23 18.01 -1.70
C GLY A 178 -17.58 18.73 -1.75
N GLY A 179 -17.62 19.92 -1.16
CA GLY A 179 -18.84 20.72 -1.07
C GLY A 179 -18.55 22.19 -0.77
N GLU A 180 -19.58 23.02 -0.88
CA GLU A 180 -19.44 24.47 -0.63
C GLU A 180 -19.12 24.77 0.83
N THR A 181 -19.52 23.88 1.74
CA THR A 181 -19.34 24.03 3.20
C THR A 181 -18.17 23.21 3.76
N GLU A 182 -17.34 22.61 2.89
CA GLU A 182 -16.25 21.75 3.30
C GLU A 182 -15.21 22.49 4.15
N MET A 183 -14.64 21.79 5.12
CA MET A 183 -13.47 22.31 5.83
C MET A 183 -12.24 22.18 4.93
N PRO A 184 -11.35 23.19 4.88
CA PRO A 184 -10.09 23.07 4.16
C PRO A 184 -9.27 21.88 4.67
N PHE A 185 -8.72 21.09 3.75
CA PHE A 185 -7.85 19.96 4.06
C PHE A 185 -6.78 19.81 2.99
N GLN A 186 -5.69 19.16 3.38
CA GLN A 186 -4.63 18.73 2.48
C GLN A 186 -4.06 17.43 3.03
N PHE A 187 -3.95 16.40 2.20
CA PHE A 187 -3.21 15.20 2.61
C PHE A 187 -1.73 15.52 2.76
N ASP A 188 -1.13 15.02 3.84
CA ASP A 188 0.31 15.16 4.10
C ASP A 188 1.16 14.19 3.26
N ARG A 189 0.51 13.32 2.48
CA ARG A 189 1.11 12.23 1.70
C ARG A 189 0.41 12.07 0.37
N LEU A 190 1.10 11.39 -0.56
CA LEU A 190 0.57 11.14 -1.90
C LEU A 190 -0.43 9.99 -1.90
N TYR A 191 -1.61 10.23 -2.46
CA TYR A 191 -2.46 9.15 -2.96
C TYR A 191 -1.77 8.46 -4.13
N ARG A 192 -1.73 7.12 -4.14
CA ARG A 192 -1.04 6.35 -5.18
C ARG A 192 -2.05 5.56 -6.01
N HIS A 193 -2.11 5.87 -7.30
CA HIS A 193 -2.90 5.11 -8.26
C HIS A 193 -1.99 4.16 -9.06
N ASP A 194 -2.26 2.86 -9.05
CA ASP A 194 -1.46 1.89 -9.80
C ASP A 194 -1.75 2.03 -11.30
N ILE A 195 -0.75 2.42 -12.08
CA ILE A 195 -0.84 2.58 -13.54
C ILE A 195 -0.05 1.47 -14.27
N SER A 196 0.47 0.49 -13.54
CA SER A 196 1.37 -0.55 -14.07
C SER A 196 0.75 -1.34 -15.21
N LYS A 197 -0.55 -1.63 -15.12
CA LYS A 197 -1.28 -2.36 -16.16
C LYS A 197 -1.23 -1.61 -17.49
N THR A 198 -1.61 -0.33 -17.49
CA THR A 198 -1.64 0.51 -18.68
C THR A 198 -0.24 0.70 -19.27
N VAL A 199 0.77 0.91 -18.42
CA VAL A 199 2.17 1.05 -18.86
C VAL A 199 2.66 -0.24 -19.53
N LYS A 200 2.34 -1.42 -18.97
CA LYS A 200 2.66 -2.74 -19.55
C LYS A 200 1.93 -2.98 -20.87
N GLU A 201 0.65 -2.63 -20.97
CA GLU A 201 -0.16 -2.78 -22.20
C GLU A 201 0.37 -1.90 -23.34
N LEU A 202 1.03 -0.80 -23.02
CA LEU A 202 1.74 0.07 -23.98
C LEU A 202 3.15 -0.44 -24.36
N GLY A 203 3.57 -1.58 -23.82
CA GLY A 203 4.88 -2.18 -24.08
C GLY A 203 6.05 -1.43 -23.44
N LEU A 204 5.79 -0.59 -22.44
CA LEU A 204 6.81 0.19 -21.76
C LEU A 204 7.34 -0.56 -20.53
N SER A 205 8.62 -0.33 -20.22
CA SER A 205 9.22 -0.81 -18.96
C SER A 205 8.72 0.01 -17.77
N LEU A 206 8.48 -0.68 -16.65
CA LEU A 206 7.95 -0.03 -15.44
C LEU A 206 8.99 0.83 -14.70
N ASP A 207 10.26 0.44 -14.79
CA ASP A 207 11.40 1.09 -14.13
C ASP A 207 11.88 2.36 -14.85
N ASN A 208 11.33 2.68 -16.03
CA ASN A 208 11.76 3.82 -16.83
C ASN A 208 10.65 4.86 -17.00
N ALA A 209 10.58 5.78 -16.05
CA ALA A 209 9.63 6.89 -16.03
C ALA A 209 9.85 7.93 -17.15
N ALA A 210 10.98 7.92 -17.87
CA ALA A 210 11.25 8.89 -18.94
C ALA A 210 10.46 8.61 -20.22
N ASN A 211 9.90 7.40 -20.37
CA ASN A 211 9.24 6.95 -21.60
C ASN A 211 7.79 7.40 -21.73
N PHE A 212 7.19 7.95 -20.69
CA PHE A 212 5.81 8.42 -20.71
C PHE A 212 5.62 9.64 -19.81
N GLN A 213 4.50 10.32 -19.99
CA GLN A 213 4.03 11.39 -19.11
C GLN A 213 2.60 11.08 -18.66
N LEU A 214 2.14 11.79 -17.64
CA LEU A 214 0.76 11.70 -17.18
C LEU A 214 0.00 12.94 -17.64
N LYS A 215 -1.22 12.73 -18.12
CA LYS A 215 -2.21 13.78 -18.34
C LYS A 215 -3.38 13.53 -17.41
N VAL A 216 -3.90 14.59 -16.82
CA VAL A 216 -5.03 14.55 -15.90
C VAL A 216 -6.17 15.37 -16.48
N GLU A 217 -7.39 14.85 -16.38
CA GLU A 217 -8.61 15.61 -16.63
C GLU A 217 -9.45 15.58 -15.36
N ILE A 218 -9.94 16.75 -14.93
CA ILE A 218 -10.75 16.88 -13.72
C ILE A 218 -12.15 17.28 -14.13
N HIS A 219 -13.13 16.44 -13.77
CA HIS A 219 -14.54 16.62 -14.09
C HIS A 219 -15.30 16.83 -12.78
N ALA A 220 -15.91 18.00 -12.59
CA ALA A 220 -16.77 18.24 -11.44
C ALA A 220 -18.00 17.32 -11.48
N ALA A 221 -18.64 17.09 -10.34
CA ALA A 221 -19.84 16.27 -10.25
C ALA A 221 -20.94 16.71 -11.23
N ASN A 222 -21.07 18.00 -11.55
CA ASN A 222 -22.04 18.48 -12.55
C ASN A 222 -21.65 18.21 -14.02
N GLY A 223 -20.52 17.54 -14.29
CA GLY A 223 -19.99 17.23 -15.61
C GLY A 223 -19.15 18.35 -16.27
N SER A 224 -18.92 19.47 -15.58
CA SER A 224 -18.06 20.54 -16.09
C SER A 224 -16.57 20.23 -15.90
N TYR A 225 -15.73 20.71 -16.81
CA TYR A 225 -14.28 20.61 -16.69
C TYR A 225 -13.76 21.63 -15.68
N LEU A 226 -12.87 21.17 -14.80
CA LEU A 226 -12.10 22.02 -13.91
C LEU A 226 -10.67 22.19 -14.45
N ASP A 227 -9.99 23.26 -14.02
CA ASP A 227 -8.57 23.44 -14.36
C ASP A 227 -7.76 22.30 -13.77
N HIS A 228 -6.97 21.64 -14.62
CA HIS A 228 -6.12 20.52 -14.21
C HIS A 228 -5.03 20.93 -13.21
N HIS A 229 -4.64 22.22 -13.14
CA HIS A 229 -3.70 22.73 -12.16
C HIS A 229 -4.32 23.01 -10.78
N ILE A 230 -5.62 22.75 -10.59
CA ILE A 230 -6.22 22.79 -9.25
C ILE A 230 -5.51 21.82 -8.32
N LEU A 231 -5.05 20.68 -8.86
CA LEU A 231 -4.16 19.78 -8.15
C LEU A 231 -2.74 19.91 -8.72
N PRO A 232 -1.69 19.73 -7.91
CA PRO A 232 -0.32 19.65 -8.40
C PRO A 232 -0.15 18.53 -9.44
N ASP A 233 0.79 18.72 -10.36
CA ASP A 233 1.12 17.70 -11.36
C ASP A 233 1.47 16.36 -10.68
N PRO A 234 0.96 15.24 -11.21
CA PRO A 234 1.19 13.94 -10.61
C PRO A 234 2.66 13.51 -10.74
N SER A 235 3.15 12.87 -9.69
CA SER A 235 4.46 12.23 -9.68
C SER A 235 4.37 10.81 -10.26
N ILE A 236 5.46 10.32 -10.85
CA ILE A 236 5.61 8.92 -11.25
C ILE A 236 6.50 8.25 -10.21
N ILE A 237 5.98 7.21 -9.57
CA ILE A 237 6.65 6.50 -8.48
C ILE A 237 6.81 5.05 -8.89
N PHE A 238 8.04 4.60 -9.12
CA PHE A 238 8.34 3.19 -9.25
C PHE A 238 8.62 2.60 -7.86
N VAL A 239 8.05 1.42 -7.59
CA VAL A 239 8.31 0.62 -6.39
C VAL A 239 8.78 -0.74 -6.86
N PRO A 240 10.05 -1.12 -6.61
CA PRO A 240 10.55 -2.45 -6.97
C PRO A 240 9.79 -3.54 -6.24
N GLY A 241 9.67 -4.70 -6.88
CA GLY A 241 9.13 -5.90 -6.24
C GLY A 241 10.00 -6.36 -5.06
N THR A 242 9.44 -7.13 -4.13
CA THR A 242 10.19 -7.67 -2.99
C THR A 242 11.30 -8.65 -3.39
N GLU A 243 11.22 -9.19 -4.61
CA GLU A 243 12.24 -10.08 -5.20
C GLU A 243 13.12 -9.34 -6.23
N GLU A 244 12.95 -8.02 -6.34
CA GLU A 244 13.68 -7.15 -7.25
C GLU A 244 14.59 -6.19 -6.46
N VAL A 245 15.76 -5.89 -7.01
CA VAL A 245 16.71 -4.94 -6.47
C VAL A 245 16.94 -3.86 -7.51
N GLU A 246 16.75 -2.61 -7.11
CA GLU A 246 17.11 -1.44 -7.91
C GLU A 246 18.60 -1.12 -7.72
N GLU A 247 19.34 -1.16 -8.81
CA GLU A 247 20.76 -0.81 -8.85
C GLU A 247 20.95 0.71 -8.79
N HIS A 248 22.18 1.17 -8.51
CA HIS A 248 22.48 2.62 -8.38
C HIS A 248 22.25 3.43 -9.67
N ASN A 249 22.14 2.75 -10.81
CA ASN A 249 21.83 3.34 -12.11
C ASN A 249 20.33 3.35 -12.43
N GLY A 250 19.47 2.90 -11.51
CA GLY A 250 18.02 2.78 -11.68
C GLY A 250 17.57 1.50 -12.41
N HIS A 251 18.48 0.59 -12.76
CA HIS A 251 18.13 -0.68 -13.38
C HIS A 251 17.58 -1.67 -12.35
N VAL A 252 16.52 -2.39 -12.69
CA VAL A 252 15.87 -3.35 -11.80
C VAL A 252 16.24 -4.78 -12.20
N SER A 253 16.75 -5.53 -11.25
CA SER A 253 17.20 -6.92 -11.44
C SER A 253 16.65 -7.81 -10.35
N SER A 254 16.30 -9.06 -10.68
CA SER A 254 15.97 -10.09 -9.69
C SER A 254 17.20 -10.84 -9.16
N TYR A 255 18.40 -10.48 -9.65
CA TYR A 255 19.64 -11.12 -9.22
C TYR A 255 20.26 -10.37 -8.04
N LEU A 256 20.67 -11.13 -7.02
CA LEU A 256 21.51 -10.60 -5.94
C LEU A 256 22.93 -10.36 -6.45
N VAL A 257 23.47 -9.16 -6.18
CA VAL A 257 24.82 -8.77 -6.59
C VAL A 257 25.82 -9.10 -5.49
N ARG A 258 26.78 -9.99 -5.78
CA ARG A 258 27.94 -10.24 -4.91
C ARG A 258 29.02 -9.19 -5.20
N LYS A 259 29.34 -8.33 -4.23
CA LYS A 259 30.35 -7.27 -4.34
C LYS A 259 31.69 -7.70 -3.74
N ASN A 260 32.77 -7.04 -4.16
CA ASN A 260 34.03 -7.08 -3.41
C ASN A 260 33.78 -6.41 -2.03
N VAL A 261 34.21 -7.08 -0.95
CA VAL A 261 34.08 -6.59 0.43
C VAL A 261 34.72 -5.22 0.61
N GLU A 262 35.81 -4.93 -0.12
CA GLU A 262 36.50 -3.64 -0.09
C GLU A 262 35.71 -2.49 -0.73
N ALA A 263 34.69 -2.82 -1.55
CA ALA A 263 33.86 -1.86 -2.25
C ALA A 263 32.48 -1.62 -1.59
N MET A 264 32.24 -2.17 -0.40
CA MET A 264 30.96 -2.00 0.30
C MET A 264 30.83 -0.59 0.89
N SER A 265 29.66 0.00 0.73
CA SER A 265 29.31 1.23 1.44
C SER A 265 29.12 0.99 2.94
N PRO A 266 29.22 2.03 3.79
CA PRO A 266 28.91 1.92 5.22
C PRO A 266 27.50 1.41 5.51
N LEU A 267 26.52 1.79 4.68
CA LEU A 267 25.13 1.37 4.82
C LEU A 267 24.96 -0.12 4.50
N GLU A 268 25.56 -0.60 3.40
CA GLU A 268 25.57 -2.03 3.07
C GLU A 268 26.25 -2.86 4.14
N SER A 269 27.38 -2.36 4.67
CA SER A 269 28.11 -3.02 5.76
C SER A 269 27.24 -3.11 7.03
N TYR A 270 26.53 -2.04 7.39
CA TYR A 270 25.60 -2.03 8.51
C TYR A 270 24.49 -3.08 8.31
N HIS A 271 23.82 -3.08 7.15
CA HIS A 271 22.78 -4.05 6.85
C HIS A 271 23.28 -5.49 6.85
N LEU A 272 24.47 -5.76 6.30
CA LEU A 272 25.08 -7.08 6.30
C LEU A 272 25.35 -7.58 7.73
N VAL A 273 25.91 -6.72 8.58
CA VAL A 273 26.17 -7.06 9.99
C VAL A 273 24.88 -7.30 10.76
N THR A 274 23.89 -6.42 10.61
CA THR A 274 22.58 -6.58 11.26
C THR A 274 21.87 -7.86 10.80
N ALA A 275 21.88 -8.15 9.50
CA ALA A 275 21.31 -9.38 8.97
C ALA A 275 22.03 -10.62 9.49
N MET A 276 23.37 -10.58 9.58
CA MET A 276 24.15 -11.69 10.12
C MET A 276 23.88 -11.93 11.61
N ILE A 277 23.74 -10.87 12.40
CA ILE A 277 23.36 -10.97 13.82
C ILE A 277 21.99 -11.63 13.95
N ALA A 278 21.02 -11.23 13.13
CA ALA A 278 19.69 -11.85 13.12
C ALA A 278 19.75 -13.32 12.72
N LEU A 279 20.51 -13.67 11.67
CA LEU A 279 20.70 -15.04 11.20
C LEU A 279 21.37 -15.93 12.26
N GLN A 280 22.31 -15.37 13.04
CA GLN A 280 22.96 -16.07 14.14
C GLN A 280 22.06 -16.27 15.36
N ALA A 281 21.14 -15.32 15.61
CA ALA A 281 20.17 -15.41 16.69
C ALA A 281 19.00 -16.36 16.36
N ASP A 282 18.75 -16.64 15.08
CA ASP A 282 17.71 -17.57 14.65
C ASP A 282 18.07 -19.02 15.00
N SER A 283 17.21 -19.65 15.80
CA SER A 283 17.33 -21.05 16.20
C SER A 283 16.50 -22.01 15.34
N SER A 284 15.88 -21.53 14.26
CA SER A 284 15.10 -22.32 13.33
C SER A 284 15.97 -23.19 12.41
N ALA A 285 15.34 -23.93 11.50
CA ALA A 285 16.04 -24.69 10.46
C ALA A 285 16.82 -23.80 9.48
N ASP A 286 16.43 -22.52 9.36
CA ASP A 286 17.05 -21.53 8.48
C ASP A 286 18.09 -20.65 9.21
N GLY A 287 18.32 -20.89 10.50
CA GLY A 287 19.32 -20.18 11.29
C GLY A 287 20.76 -20.56 10.94
N TYR A 288 21.72 -19.69 11.28
CA TYR A 288 23.13 -19.86 10.90
C TYR A 288 23.72 -21.20 11.34
N GLN A 289 23.44 -21.63 12.58
CA GLN A 289 23.96 -22.90 13.10
C GLN A 289 23.41 -24.11 12.34
N SER A 290 22.12 -24.07 12.00
CA SER A 290 21.46 -25.10 11.20
C SER A 290 22.07 -25.16 9.80
N ILE A 291 22.24 -24.03 9.12
CA ILE A 291 22.87 -23.97 7.79
C ILE A 291 24.34 -24.43 7.84
N ALA A 292 25.12 -23.97 8.82
CA ALA A 292 26.53 -24.34 8.95
C ALA A 292 26.73 -25.85 9.16
N SER A 293 25.76 -26.53 9.78
CA SER A 293 25.82 -27.99 9.99
C SER A 293 25.84 -28.80 8.69
N PHE A 294 25.35 -28.24 7.58
CA PHE A 294 25.40 -28.89 6.26
C PHE A 294 26.84 -29.13 5.80
N HIS A 295 27.81 -28.36 6.29
CA HIS A 295 29.21 -28.55 5.93
C HIS A 295 29.80 -29.81 6.57
N ALA A 296 29.92 -29.84 7.90
CA ALA A 296 30.67 -30.90 8.57
C ALA A 296 30.05 -31.41 9.87
N VAL A 297 29.83 -30.54 10.85
CA VAL A 297 29.44 -30.94 12.21
C VAL A 297 28.15 -30.23 12.62
N PRO A 298 27.14 -30.96 13.15
CA PRO A 298 27.07 -32.42 13.27
C PRO A 298 27.01 -33.14 11.91
N PRO A 299 27.52 -34.38 11.80
CA PRO A 299 27.49 -35.13 10.55
C PRO A 299 26.05 -35.58 10.21
N LEU A 300 25.54 -35.15 9.05
CA LEU A 300 24.16 -35.39 8.62
C LEU A 300 24.02 -36.48 7.55
N CYS A 301 25.12 -36.85 6.89
CA CYS A 301 25.11 -37.80 5.77
C CYS A 301 25.46 -39.23 6.23
N PRO A 302 24.90 -40.29 5.61
CA PRO A 302 23.97 -40.25 4.48
C PRO A 302 22.52 -39.95 4.88
N SER A 303 22.18 -40.14 6.16
CA SER A 303 20.86 -39.89 6.72
C SER A 303 20.97 -39.62 8.23
N PRO A 304 20.06 -38.80 8.81
CA PRO A 304 19.93 -38.60 10.25
C PRO A 304 19.61 -39.87 11.07
N THR A 305 19.39 -41.03 10.45
CA THR A 305 19.14 -42.31 11.14
C THR A 305 20.28 -43.33 10.96
N ALA A 306 21.31 -43.01 10.18
CA ALA A 306 22.44 -43.91 9.97
C ALA A 306 23.28 -44.07 11.26
N SER A 307 23.77 -45.29 11.49
CA SER A 307 24.64 -45.64 12.62
C SER A 307 26.04 -45.02 12.50
N GLU A 308 26.53 -44.92 11.27
CA GLU A 308 27.75 -44.20 10.92
C GLU A 308 27.40 -42.98 10.08
N ARG A 309 27.89 -41.82 10.49
CA ARG A 309 27.62 -40.55 9.81
C ARG A 309 28.91 -39.83 9.47
N TYR A 310 28.83 -39.08 8.38
CA TYR A 310 29.94 -38.37 7.78
C TYR A 310 29.55 -36.91 7.52
N ALA A 311 30.56 -36.05 7.38
CA ALA A 311 30.38 -34.70 6.86
C ALA A 311 29.75 -34.75 5.46
N CYS A 312 28.82 -33.84 5.17
CA CYS A 312 28.15 -33.79 3.87
C CYS A 312 28.94 -33.01 2.82
N CYS A 313 29.88 -32.16 3.23
CA CYS A 313 30.71 -31.39 2.30
C CYS A 313 31.51 -32.29 1.35
N ILE A 314 31.38 -32.05 0.05
CA ILE A 314 32.09 -32.81 -0.96
C ILE A 314 33.48 -32.19 -1.17
N HIS A 315 34.54 -32.98 -0.95
CA HIS A 315 35.93 -32.61 -1.16
C HIS A 315 36.65 -33.62 -2.05
N GLY A 316 37.63 -33.16 -2.85
CA GLY A 316 38.47 -34.03 -3.67
C GLY A 316 37.79 -34.63 -4.91
N THR A 317 36.63 -34.13 -5.33
CA THR A 317 35.90 -34.62 -6.50
C THR A 317 35.49 -33.48 -7.44
N ALA A 318 35.05 -33.85 -8.66
CA ALA A 318 34.57 -32.90 -9.67
C ALA A 318 33.31 -32.11 -9.25
N SER A 319 32.58 -32.57 -8.22
CA SER A 319 31.39 -31.89 -7.70
C SER A 319 31.67 -30.91 -6.55
N PHE A 320 32.95 -30.69 -6.18
CA PHE A 320 33.35 -29.75 -5.12
C PHE A 320 32.79 -28.34 -5.34
N LEU A 321 32.89 -27.80 -6.56
CA LEU A 321 32.47 -26.44 -6.87
C LEU A 321 30.95 -26.26 -6.84
N GLN A 322 30.21 -27.28 -7.27
CA GLN A 322 28.75 -27.30 -7.30
C GLN A 322 28.22 -27.37 -5.87
N TRP A 323 28.84 -28.18 -5.01
CA TRP A 323 28.45 -28.29 -3.61
C TRP A 323 28.63 -26.97 -2.86
N HIS A 324 29.79 -26.31 -3.01
CA HIS A 324 30.07 -25.05 -2.30
C HIS A 324 29.42 -23.80 -2.94
N ARG A 325 28.75 -23.95 -4.08
CA ARG A 325 27.95 -22.88 -4.68
C ARG A 325 26.54 -22.80 -4.07
N LEU A 326 26.00 -23.96 -3.68
CA LEU A 326 24.73 -24.09 -2.97
C LEU A 326 24.92 -23.71 -1.50
#